data_AF-A0A654ZXL1-F1
#
_entry.id   AF-A0A654ZXL1-F1
#
_cell.length_a   1.000
_cell.length_b   1.000
_cell.length_c   1.000
_cell.angle_alpha   90.00
_cell.angle_beta   90.00
_cell.angle_gamma   90.00
#
_symmetry.space_group_name_H-M   'P 1'
#
loop_
_entity.id
_entity.type
_entity.pdbx_description
1 polymer ?
#
loop_
_entity_poly.entity_id
_entity_poly.type
_entity_poly.pdbx_seq_one_letter_code
_entity_poly.pdbx_strand_id
1 'polypeptide(L)'
;MIPFLTEALWLALTGRESLVSADWPEPSGISVDLVAAQRINDMQKLVTEVRRFRSDQGLADRQKVPARMHGVRDSDLSNQVAAVTSLAWLTEPGPDFEPSVSLEVRLGPEMNRTVVVELDTSGTIDVAAERRRLEKELAGAQKELASTAAKLANADFLAKAPDAVIAKIRDRQRVAQQETERITTRLAALQ
;
A
#
# COMPACT_ATOMS: atom_id res chain seq x y z
N MET A 1 25.18 -1.06 -19.06
CA MET A 1 25.74 -2.43 -19.15
C MET A 1 26.56 -2.68 -17.89
N ILE A 2 26.47 -3.85 -17.24
CA ILE A 2 27.09 -4.12 -15.92
C ILE A 2 28.03 -5.35 -16.00
N PRO A 3 29.11 -5.30 -16.80
CA PRO A 3 29.87 -6.48 -17.22
C PRO A 3 30.49 -7.26 -16.05
N PHE A 4 31.09 -6.58 -15.08
CA PHE A 4 31.77 -7.24 -13.95
C PHE A 4 30.80 -7.97 -13.01
N LEU A 5 29.62 -7.40 -12.77
CA LEU A 5 28.62 -8.02 -11.90
C LEU A 5 27.95 -9.21 -12.60
N THR A 6 27.63 -9.07 -13.89
CA THR A 6 27.05 -10.17 -14.66
C THR A 6 28.03 -11.32 -14.83
N GLU A 7 29.33 -11.04 -14.99
CA GLU A 7 30.40 -12.05 -14.99
C GLU A 7 30.42 -12.81 -13.66
N ALA A 8 30.55 -12.11 -12.53
CA ALA A 8 30.61 -12.76 -11.21
C ALA A 8 29.37 -13.63 -10.92
N LEU A 9 28.17 -13.16 -11.28
CA LEU A 9 26.94 -13.93 -11.14
C LEU A 9 26.90 -15.17 -12.06
N TRP A 10 27.36 -15.04 -13.30
CA TRP A 10 27.40 -16.15 -14.27
C TRP A 10 28.36 -17.26 -13.81
N LEU A 11 29.56 -16.89 -13.37
CA LEU A 11 30.55 -17.82 -12.82
C LEU A 11 29.97 -18.58 -11.61
N ALA A 12 29.35 -17.85 -10.68
CA ALA A 12 28.77 -18.44 -9.48
C ALA A 12 27.56 -19.34 -9.77
N LEU A 13 26.72 -18.97 -10.75
CA LEU A 13 25.50 -19.71 -11.08
C LEU A 13 25.78 -20.97 -11.92
N THR A 14 26.68 -20.87 -12.89
CA THR A 14 26.87 -21.91 -13.92
C THR A 14 28.14 -22.74 -13.72
N GLY A 15 29.12 -22.23 -12.97
CA GLY A 15 30.46 -22.82 -12.85
C GLY A 15 31.28 -22.79 -14.14
N ARG A 16 30.82 -22.08 -15.18
CA ARG A 16 31.55 -21.92 -16.45
C ARG A 16 32.69 -20.92 -16.31
N GLU A 17 33.55 -20.86 -17.33
CA GLU A 17 34.79 -20.08 -17.31
C GLU A 17 34.58 -18.57 -17.44
N SER A 18 33.70 -18.11 -18.33
CA SER A 18 33.40 -16.68 -18.51
C SER A 18 32.07 -16.46 -19.21
N LEU A 19 31.39 -15.34 -18.93
CA LEU A 19 30.22 -14.90 -19.70
C LEU A 19 30.64 -14.28 -21.04
N VAL A 20 31.85 -13.71 -21.12
CA VAL A 20 32.35 -13.00 -22.31
C VAL A 20 32.51 -13.94 -23.52
N SER A 21 32.81 -15.21 -23.26
CA SER A 21 32.96 -16.26 -24.28
C SER A 21 31.73 -17.15 -24.42
N ALA A 22 30.64 -16.88 -23.69
CA ALA A 22 29.42 -17.67 -23.78
C ALA A 22 28.68 -17.39 -25.08
N ASP A 23 28.02 -18.41 -25.63
CA ASP A 23 27.16 -18.26 -26.79
C ASP A 23 26.04 -17.27 -26.49
N TRP A 24 25.74 -16.41 -27.47
CA TRP A 24 24.63 -15.49 -27.35
C TRP A 24 23.32 -16.28 -27.24
N PRO A 25 22.39 -15.92 -26.33
CA PRO A 25 21.15 -16.66 -26.17
C PRO A 25 20.32 -16.62 -27.46
N GLU A 26 19.98 -17.80 -27.96
CA GLU A 26 19.05 -17.97 -29.06
C GLU A 26 17.62 -18.16 -28.53
N PRO A 27 16.59 -17.81 -29.32
CA PRO A 27 15.22 -18.14 -28.98
C PRO A 27 15.08 -19.65 -28.75
N SER A 28 14.50 -20.05 -27.61
CA SER A 28 14.37 -21.46 -27.23
C SER A 28 13.46 -22.29 -28.14
N GLY A 29 12.77 -21.65 -29.10
CA GLY A 29 11.74 -22.28 -29.94
C GLY A 29 10.44 -22.62 -29.19
N ILE A 30 10.38 -22.39 -27.87
CA ILE A 30 9.20 -22.62 -27.04
C ILE A 30 8.21 -21.48 -27.28
N SER A 31 7.00 -21.83 -27.72
CA SER A 31 5.91 -20.86 -27.86
C SER A 31 5.51 -20.30 -26.51
N VAL A 32 5.19 -19.00 -26.46
CA VAL A 32 4.70 -18.35 -25.24
C VAL A 32 3.39 -19.01 -24.81
N ASP A 33 3.35 -19.49 -23.57
CA ASP A 33 2.13 -19.93 -22.93
C ASP A 33 1.33 -18.70 -22.45
N LEU A 34 0.34 -18.31 -23.25
CA LEU A 34 -0.51 -17.17 -22.97
C LEU A 34 -1.38 -17.38 -21.71
N VAL A 35 -1.72 -18.63 -21.38
CA VAL A 35 -2.49 -18.94 -20.17
C VAL A 35 -1.61 -18.75 -18.94
N ALA A 36 -0.38 -19.26 -18.97
CA ALA A 36 0.58 -19.05 -17.89
C ALA A 36 0.90 -17.55 -17.72
N ALA A 37 1.12 -16.83 -18.82
CA ALA A 37 1.34 -15.38 -18.79
C ALA A 37 0.15 -14.64 -18.15
N GLN A 38 -1.07 -15.02 -18.51
CA GLN A 38 -2.29 -14.43 -17.94
C GLN A 38 -2.40 -14.70 -16.43
N ARG A 39 -2.13 -15.93 -15.97
CA ARG A 39 -2.14 -16.27 -14.54
C ARG A 39 -1.14 -15.43 -13.74
N ILE A 40 0.05 -15.18 -14.28
CA ILE A 40 1.05 -14.32 -13.63
C ILE A 40 0.57 -12.87 -13.57
N ASN A 41 0.00 -12.35 -14.65
CA ASN A 41 -0.56 -11.00 -14.66
C ASN A 41 -1.72 -10.84 -13.66
N ASP A 42 -2.63 -11.81 -13.62
CA ASP A 42 -3.76 -11.80 -12.68
C ASP A 42 -3.29 -11.90 -11.22
N MET A 43 -2.29 -12.76 -10.95
CA MET A 43 -1.65 -12.84 -9.64
C MET A 43 -1.02 -11.51 -9.22
N GLN A 44 -0.24 -10.88 -10.11
CA GLN A 44 0.39 -9.58 -9.85
C GLN A 44 -0.65 -8.51 -9.56
N LYS A 45 -1.72 -8.46 -10.34
CA LYS A 45 -2.83 -7.53 -10.14
C LYS A 45 -3.50 -7.76 -8.78
N LEU A 46 -3.85 -9.00 -8.45
CA LEU A 46 -4.45 -9.35 -7.16
C LEU A 46 -3.56 -8.93 -5.99
N VAL A 47 -2.26 -9.21 -6.05
CA VAL A 47 -1.30 -8.79 -5.01
C VAL A 47 -1.24 -7.27 -4.89
N THR A 48 -1.18 -6.55 -6.00
CA THR A 48 -1.14 -5.08 -6.01
C THR A 48 -2.40 -4.47 -5.39
N GLU A 49 -3.58 -4.94 -5.81
CA GLU A 49 -4.85 -4.44 -5.27
C GLU A 49 -5.00 -4.76 -3.78
N VAL A 50 -4.63 -5.96 -3.33
CA VAL A 50 -4.65 -6.30 -1.90
C VAL A 50 -3.67 -5.44 -1.11
N ARG A 51 -2.43 -5.22 -1.59
CA ARG A 51 -1.45 -4.36 -0.91
C ARG A 51 -1.92 -2.91 -0.83
N ARG A 52 -2.50 -2.38 -1.90
CA ARG A 52 -3.09 -1.04 -1.94
C ARG A 52 -4.21 -0.94 -0.92
N PHE A 53 -5.16 -1.88 -0.96
CA PHE A 53 -6.27 -1.91 -0.01
C PHE A 53 -5.78 -1.98 1.44
N ARG A 54 -4.78 -2.82 1.74
CA ARG A 54 -4.17 -2.90 3.08
C ARG A 54 -3.61 -1.55 3.54
N SER A 55 -2.92 -0.83 2.65
CA SER A 55 -2.42 0.51 2.93
C SER A 55 -3.57 1.50 3.18
N ASP A 56 -4.64 1.42 2.41
CA ASP A 56 -5.83 2.27 2.58
C ASP A 56 -6.55 1.99 3.91
N GLN A 57 -6.49 0.74 4.39
CA GLN A 57 -6.95 0.35 5.74
C GLN A 57 -5.99 0.74 6.87
N GLY A 58 -4.86 1.40 6.56
CA GLY A 58 -3.89 1.87 7.55
C GLY A 58 -3.00 0.79 8.17
N LEU A 59 -2.92 -0.40 7.56
CA LEU A 59 -2.05 -1.47 8.01
C LEU A 59 -0.57 -1.12 7.77
N ALA A 60 0.29 -1.50 8.71
CA ALA A 60 1.72 -1.29 8.57
C ALA A 60 2.33 -2.13 7.43
N ASP A 61 3.43 -1.65 6.86
CA ASP A 61 4.14 -2.41 5.84
C ASP A 61 4.55 -3.79 6.38
N ARG A 62 4.33 -4.81 5.56
CA ARG A 62 4.60 -6.24 5.87
C ARG A 62 3.85 -6.83 7.08
N GLN A 63 2.92 -6.09 7.69
CA GLN A 63 2.08 -6.60 8.75
C GLN A 63 1.22 -7.78 8.26
N LYS A 64 1.31 -8.92 8.94
CA LYS A 64 0.54 -10.11 8.56
C LYS A 64 -0.91 -9.98 9.00
N VAL A 65 -1.85 -10.30 8.11
CA VAL A 65 -3.29 -10.17 8.36
C VAL A 65 -4.01 -11.46 7.96
N PRO A 66 -4.86 -12.04 8.84
CA PRO A 66 -5.71 -13.16 8.47
C PRO A 66 -6.63 -12.80 7.30
N ALA A 67 -6.70 -13.65 6.29
CA ALA A 67 -7.56 -13.41 5.15
C ALA A 67 -8.10 -14.68 4.52
N ARG A 68 -9.31 -14.57 3.95
CA ARG A 68 -9.97 -15.62 3.20
C ARG A 68 -10.20 -15.16 1.77
N MET A 69 -9.92 -16.03 0.80
CA MET A 69 -10.09 -15.74 -0.63
C MET A 69 -11.15 -16.64 -1.26
N HIS A 70 -12.09 -16.04 -1.98
CA HIS A 70 -13.15 -16.71 -2.73
C HIS A 70 -12.96 -16.50 -4.24
N GLY A 71 -13.51 -17.38 -5.07
CA GLY A 71 -13.43 -17.26 -6.55
C GLY A 71 -12.05 -17.57 -7.14
N VAL A 72 -11.08 -18.04 -6.34
CA VAL A 72 -9.71 -18.36 -6.79
C VAL A 72 -9.69 -19.47 -7.83
N ARG A 73 -10.47 -20.55 -7.61
CA ARG A 73 -10.54 -21.68 -8.54
C ARG A 73 -11.18 -21.26 -9.86
N ASP A 74 -12.28 -20.51 -9.80
CA ASP A 74 -12.98 -19.99 -10.97
C ASP A 74 -12.12 -18.97 -11.75
N SER A 75 -11.18 -18.32 -11.05
CA SER A 75 -10.20 -17.40 -11.63
C SER A 75 -8.94 -18.08 -12.15
N ASP A 76 -8.83 -19.41 -12.05
CA ASP A 76 -7.65 -20.20 -12.47
C ASP A 76 -6.34 -19.81 -11.73
N LEU A 77 -6.47 -19.45 -10.45
CA LEU A 77 -5.35 -19.00 -9.59
C LEU A 77 -5.00 -19.96 -8.45
N SER A 78 -5.50 -21.20 -8.48
CA SER A 78 -5.28 -22.16 -7.39
C SER A 78 -3.78 -22.42 -7.10
N ASN A 79 -2.94 -22.44 -8.13
CA ASN A 79 -1.49 -22.65 -7.98
C ASN A 79 -0.76 -21.39 -7.49
N GLN A 80 -1.41 -20.23 -7.54
CA GLN A 80 -0.85 -18.92 -7.20
C GLN A 80 -1.20 -18.50 -5.77
N VAL A 81 -2.12 -19.18 -5.10
CA VAL A 81 -2.57 -18.85 -3.73
C VAL A 81 -1.40 -18.65 -2.77
N ALA A 82 -0.44 -19.58 -2.74
CA ALA A 82 0.71 -19.47 -1.84
C ALA A 82 1.55 -18.22 -2.12
N ALA A 83 1.75 -17.89 -3.39
CA ALA A 83 2.47 -16.68 -3.79
C ALA A 83 1.68 -15.41 -3.45
N VAL A 84 0.37 -15.38 -3.71
CA VAL A 84 -0.51 -14.27 -3.34
C VAL A 84 -0.48 -14.04 -1.84
N THR A 85 -0.72 -15.08 -1.04
CA THR A 85 -0.70 -15.02 0.43
C THR A 85 0.64 -14.50 0.94
N SER A 86 1.76 -15.03 0.43
CA SER A 86 3.10 -14.60 0.84
C SER A 86 3.39 -13.14 0.46
N LEU A 87 3.15 -12.77 -0.80
CA LEU A 87 3.46 -11.44 -1.31
C LEU A 87 2.51 -10.37 -0.75
N ALA A 88 1.25 -10.70 -0.47
CA ALA A 88 0.29 -9.77 0.09
C ALA A 88 0.31 -9.70 1.63
N TRP A 89 1.16 -10.50 2.30
CA TRP A 89 1.26 -10.61 3.76
C TRP A 89 -0.04 -11.11 4.42
N LEU A 90 -0.67 -12.08 3.79
CA LEU A 90 -1.85 -12.71 4.32
C LEU A 90 -1.48 -13.94 5.15
N THR A 91 -2.31 -14.26 6.13
CA THR A 91 -2.22 -15.51 6.90
C THR A 91 -3.52 -16.28 6.79
N GLU A 92 -3.44 -17.58 7.03
CA GLU A 92 -4.62 -18.43 7.08
C GLU A 92 -5.56 -17.97 8.22
N PRO A 93 -6.88 -17.93 7.98
CA PRO A 93 -7.85 -17.52 8.99
C PRO A 93 -7.91 -18.54 10.12
N GLY A 94 -7.89 -18.06 11.37
CA GLY A 94 -8.10 -18.89 12.56
C GLY A 94 -9.57 -19.29 12.76
N PRO A 95 -9.88 -20.06 13.81
CA PRO A 95 -11.25 -20.48 14.13
C PRO A 95 -12.18 -19.29 14.44
N ASP A 96 -11.65 -18.22 15.02
CA ASP A 96 -12.39 -17.00 15.39
C ASP A 96 -12.30 -15.91 14.30
N PHE A 97 -11.98 -16.29 13.06
CA PHE A 97 -11.87 -15.33 11.96
C PHE A 97 -13.24 -14.72 11.64
N GLU A 98 -13.34 -13.42 11.86
CA GLU A 98 -14.47 -12.59 11.47
C GLU A 98 -13.97 -11.49 10.53
N PRO A 99 -14.43 -11.46 9.26
CA PRO A 99 -13.93 -10.49 8.31
C PRO A 99 -14.41 -9.08 8.69
N SER A 100 -13.47 -8.16 8.90
CA SER A 100 -13.78 -6.76 9.20
C SER A 100 -13.98 -5.93 7.92
N VAL A 101 -13.34 -6.34 6.83
CA VAL A 101 -13.35 -5.66 5.53
C VAL A 101 -13.26 -6.67 4.39
N SER A 102 -13.74 -6.28 3.21
CA SER A 102 -13.64 -7.08 2.00
C SER A 102 -13.20 -6.25 0.79
N LEU A 103 -12.53 -6.90 -0.15
CA LEU A 103 -12.07 -6.36 -1.42
C LEU A 103 -12.48 -7.29 -2.54
N GLU A 104 -13.13 -6.75 -3.58
CA GLU A 104 -13.37 -7.47 -4.83
C GLU A 104 -12.35 -7.06 -5.88
N VAL A 105 -11.67 -8.05 -6.47
CA VAL A 105 -10.71 -7.83 -7.55
C VAL A 105 -11.19 -8.57 -8.79
N ARG A 106 -11.47 -7.82 -9.84
CA ARG A 106 -11.79 -8.40 -11.15
C ARG A 106 -10.51 -8.73 -11.92
N LEU A 107 -10.49 -9.88 -12.57
CA LEU A 107 -9.33 -10.51 -13.20
C LEU A 107 -9.67 -11.05 -14.60
N GLY A 108 -8.64 -11.44 -15.34
CA GLY A 108 -8.74 -11.92 -16.70
C GLY A 108 -8.79 -10.79 -17.73
N PRO A 109 -8.59 -11.12 -19.02
CA PRO A 109 -8.51 -10.13 -20.10
C PRO A 109 -9.82 -9.35 -20.27
N GLU A 110 -10.96 -9.99 -20.03
CA GLU A 110 -12.30 -9.40 -20.14
C GLU A 110 -12.87 -8.93 -18.80
N MET A 111 -12.09 -9.00 -17.70
CA MET A 111 -12.52 -8.54 -16.38
C MET A 111 -13.77 -9.25 -15.84
N ASN A 112 -13.98 -10.50 -16.26
CA ASN A 112 -15.18 -11.31 -16.00
C ASN A 112 -15.00 -12.32 -14.85
N ARG A 113 -13.77 -12.54 -14.38
CA ARG A 113 -13.47 -13.36 -13.20
C ARG A 113 -13.33 -12.44 -11.99
N THR A 114 -13.78 -12.89 -10.83
CA THR A 114 -13.70 -12.08 -9.60
C THR A 114 -13.13 -12.92 -8.48
N VAL A 115 -12.13 -12.37 -7.80
CA VAL A 115 -11.64 -12.87 -6.52
C VAL A 115 -12.10 -11.92 -5.44
N VAL A 116 -12.75 -12.45 -4.42
CA VAL A 116 -13.12 -11.69 -3.22
C VAL A 116 -12.11 -12.03 -2.13
N VAL A 117 -11.49 -11.01 -1.55
CA VAL A 117 -10.54 -11.14 -0.46
C VAL A 117 -11.15 -10.50 0.78
N GLU A 118 -11.47 -11.34 1.76
CA GLU A 118 -11.93 -10.91 3.07
C GLU A 118 -10.72 -10.82 4.01
N LEU A 119 -10.59 -9.73 4.76
CA LEU A 119 -9.51 -9.55 5.73
C LEU A 119 -10.09 -9.25 7.11
N ASP A 120 -9.43 -9.80 8.14
CA ASP A 120 -9.67 -9.42 9.52
C ASP A 120 -8.56 -8.48 9.99
N THR A 121 -8.86 -7.18 9.97
CA THR A 121 -7.97 -6.11 10.43
C THR A 121 -8.18 -5.74 11.90
N SER A 122 -9.15 -6.37 12.59
CA SER A 122 -9.56 -5.99 13.95
C SER A 122 -8.48 -6.28 14.98
N GLY A 123 -7.78 -7.42 14.85
CA GLY A 123 -6.68 -7.81 15.73
C GLY A 123 -5.32 -7.21 15.35
N THR A 124 -5.24 -6.43 14.26
CA THR A 124 -3.97 -5.97 13.68
C THR A 124 -3.82 -4.46 13.56
N ILE A 125 -4.72 -3.63 14.10
CA ILE A 125 -4.37 -2.22 14.28
C ILE A 125 -3.33 -2.18 15.40
N ASP A 126 -2.07 -1.91 15.08
CA ASP A 126 -1.08 -1.53 16.09
C ASP A 126 -1.52 -0.18 16.63
N VAL A 127 -2.36 -0.21 17.66
CA VAL A 127 -2.95 0.97 18.31
C VAL A 127 -1.84 1.93 18.74
N ALA A 128 -0.67 1.42 19.11
CA ALA A 128 0.48 2.26 19.47
C ALA A 128 1.08 2.95 18.24
N ALA A 129 1.22 2.26 17.10
CA ALA A 129 1.70 2.85 15.86
C ALA A 129 0.69 3.85 15.25
N GLU A 130 -0.60 3.50 15.23
CA GLU A 130 -1.66 4.40 14.74
C GLU A 130 -1.76 5.64 15.62
N ARG A 131 -1.69 5.47 16.95
CA ARG A 131 -1.61 6.58 17.90
C ARG A 131 -0.40 7.47 17.61
N ARG A 132 0.80 6.91 17.44
CA ARG A 132 2.01 7.69 17.10
C ARG A 132 1.88 8.43 15.77
N ARG A 133 1.25 7.83 14.75
CA ARG A 133 1.01 8.49 13.47
C ARG A 133 0.07 9.69 13.64
N LEU A 134 -1.06 9.47 14.30
CA LEU A 134 -2.05 10.52 14.54
C LEU A 134 -1.52 11.61 15.48
N GLU A 135 -0.70 11.30 16.48
CA GLU A 135 -0.01 12.28 17.33
C GLU A 135 0.94 13.15 16.51
N LYS A 136 1.66 12.56 15.54
CA LYS A 136 2.54 13.31 14.63
C LYS A 136 1.75 14.20 13.68
N GLU A 137 0.65 13.70 13.11
CA GLU A 137 -0.26 14.49 12.26
C GLU A 137 -0.88 15.65 13.07
N LEU A 138 -1.34 15.38 14.29
CA LEU A 138 -1.89 16.36 15.22
C LEU A 138 -0.87 17.46 15.53
N ALA A 139 0.38 17.11 15.82
CA ALA A 139 1.44 18.08 16.07
C ALA A 139 1.68 18.99 14.84
N GLY A 140 1.59 18.44 13.62
CA GLY A 140 1.65 19.20 12.38
C GLY A 140 0.50 20.19 12.23
N ALA A 141 -0.73 19.73 12.45
CA ALA A 141 -1.94 20.57 12.39
C ALA A 141 -1.92 21.68 13.45
N GLN A 142 -1.52 21.36 14.69
CA GLN A 142 -1.38 22.34 15.77
C GLN A 142 -0.32 23.39 15.47
N LYS A 143 0.81 23.02 14.86
CA LYS A 143 1.84 23.98 14.44
C LYS A 143 1.33 24.94 13.37
N GLU A 144 0.59 24.43 12.39
CA GLU A 144 -0.05 25.26 11.36
C GLU A 144 -1.10 26.21 11.98
N LEU A 145 -1.89 25.71 12.93
CA LEU A 145 -2.87 26.50 13.67
C LEU A 145 -2.21 27.62 14.49
N ALA A 146 -1.13 27.32 15.20
CA ALA A 146 -0.36 28.31 15.95
C ALA A 146 0.27 29.36 15.01
N SER A 147 0.80 28.94 13.86
CA SER A 147 1.40 29.85 12.87
C SER A 147 0.37 30.81 12.28
N THR A 148 -0.81 30.30 11.92
CA THR A 148 -1.89 31.13 11.37
C THR A 148 -2.49 32.05 12.43
N ALA A 149 -2.71 31.56 13.66
CA ALA A 149 -3.17 32.37 14.78
C ALA A 149 -2.18 33.51 15.11
N ALA A 150 -0.87 33.24 15.14
CA ALA A 150 0.15 34.28 15.40
C ALA A 150 0.16 35.38 14.33
N LYS A 151 -0.03 35.02 13.06
CA LYS A 151 -0.14 36.01 11.96
C LYS A 151 -1.40 36.84 12.08
N LEU A 152 -2.53 36.23 12.44
CA LEU A 152 -3.81 36.92 12.59
C LEU A 152 -3.91 37.74 13.89
N ALA A 153 -3.11 37.44 14.92
CA ALA A 153 -3.00 38.24 16.12
C ALA A 153 -2.07 39.47 15.95
N ASN A 154 -1.24 39.49 14.90
CA ASN A 154 -0.33 40.59 14.64
C ASN A 154 -1.05 41.76 13.95
N ALA A 155 -1.26 42.85 14.70
CA ALA A 155 -1.93 44.05 14.23
C ALA A 155 -1.20 44.72 13.04
N ASP A 156 0.14 44.72 13.01
CA ASP A 156 0.91 45.25 11.89
C ASP A 156 0.71 44.44 10.62
N PHE A 157 0.58 43.12 10.76
CA PHE A 157 0.29 42.23 9.64
C PHE A 157 -1.11 42.48 9.09
N LEU A 158 -2.12 42.59 9.97
CA LEU A 158 -3.49 42.89 9.57
C LEU A 158 -3.63 44.25 8.89
N ALA A 159 -2.87 45.25 9.33
CA ALA A 159 -2.92 46.60 8.76
C ALA A 159 -2.21 46.73 7.40
N LYS A 160 -1.21 45.87 7.12
CA LYS A 160 -0.33 46.00 5.93
C LYS A 160 -0.56 44.91 4.88
N ALA A 161 -1.12 43.77 5.24
CA ALA A 161 -1.32 42.66 4.32
C ALA A 161 -2.56 42.89 3.43
N PRO A 162 -2.50 42.52 2.13
CA PRO A 162 -3.68 42.55 1.26
C PRO A 162 -4.81 41.64 1.76
N ASP A 163 -6.05 42.03 1.54
CA ASP A 163 -7.25 41.28 1.97
C ASP A 163 -7.24 39.82 1.49
N ALA A 164 -6.80 39.58 0.25
CA ALA A 164 -6.68 38.23 -0.32
C ALA A 164 -5.69 37.35 0.48
N VAL A 165 -4.62 37.94 1.02
CA VAL A 165 -3.64 37.23 1.85
C VAL A 165 -4.21 36.93 3.22
N ILE A 166 -4.93 37.88 3.82
CA ILE A 166 -5.61 37.70 5.11
C ILE A 166 -6.69 36.61 4.99
N ALA A 167 -7.52 36.65 3.95
CA ALA A 167 -8.54 35.65 3.66
C ALA A 167 -7.94 34.25 3.50
N LYS A 168 -6.84 34.12 2.76
CA LYS A 168 -6.12 32.85 2.59
C LYS A 168 -5.58 32.30 3.91
N ILE A 169 -5.10 33.15 4.81
CA ILE A 169 -4.61 32.72 6.14
C ILE A 169 -5.77 32.30 7.04
N ARG A 170 -6.91 33.01 6.99
CA ARG A 170 -8.12 32.60 7.72
C ARG A 170 -8.65 31.26 7.23
N ASP A 171 -8.64 31.01 5.92
CA ASP A 171 -9.04 29.71 5.38
C ASP A 171 -8.08 28.59 5.81
N ARG A 172 -6.76 28.83 5.76
CA ARG A 172 -5.76 27.90 6.31
C ARG A 172 -5.99 27.60 7.80
N GLN A 173 -6.29 28.63 8.60
CA GLN A 173 -6.59 28.45 10.02
C GLN A 173 -7.83 27.57 10.23
N ARG A 174 -8.90 27.83 9.46
CA ARG A 174 -10.14 27.05 9.50
C ARG A 174 -9.89 25.57 9.15
N VAL A 175 -9.15 25.30 8.08
CA VAL A 175 -8.79 23.94 7.67
C VAL A 175 -7.94 23.26 8.75
N ALA A 176 -6.93 23.95 9.29
CA ALA A 176 -6.10 23.40 10.37
C ALA A 176 -6.90 23.10 11.65
N GLN A 177 -7.90 23.92 11.98
CA GLN A 177 -8.81 23.68 13.11
C GLN A 177 -9.64 22.41 12.88
N GLN A 178 -10.26 22.29 11.71
CA GLN A 178 -11.05 21.11 11.33
C GLN A 178 -10.22 19.83 11.35
N GLU A 179 -9.00 19.86 10.83
CA GLU A 179 -8.08 18.72 10.89
C GLU A 179 -7.68 18.37 12.33
N THR A 180 -7.38 19.38 13.16
CA THR A 180 -7.04 19.16 14.58
C THR A 180 -8.18 18.47 15.32
N GLU A 181 -9.42 18.94 15.14
CA GLU A 181 -10.62 18.34 15.74
C GLU A 181 -10.82 16.91 15.27
N ARG A 182 -10.78 16.69 13.95
CA ARG A 182 -10.94 15.36 13.34
C ARG A 182 -9.93 14.35 13.87
N ILE A 183 -8.65 14.73 13.92
CA ILE A 183 -7.57 13.86 14.41
C ILE A 183 -7.72 13.61 15.91
N THR A 184 -8.09 14.61 16.70
CA THR A 184 -8.32 14.47 18.15
C THR A 184 -9.47 13.50 18.45
N THR A 185 -10.58 13.59 17.73
CA THR A 185 -11.71 12.64 17.86
C THR A 185 -11.26 11.22 17.53
N ARG A 186 -10.47 11.05 16.46
CA ARG A 186 -9.96 9.73 16.05
C ARG A 186 -8.97 9.15 17.07
N LEU A 187 -8.13 9.97 17.69
CA LEU A 187 -7.23 9.56 18.79
C LEU A 187 -8.00 9.13 20.04
N ALA A 188 -9.10 9.81 20.36
CA ALA A 188 -9.95 9.45 21.51
C ALA A 188 -10.66 8.12 21.29
N ALA A 189 -11.07 7.81 20.06
CA ALA A 189 -11.67 6.53 19.69
C ALA A 189 -10.70 5.34 19.69
N LEU A 190 -9.38 5.58 19.84
CA LEU A 190 -8.33 4.56 19.97
C LEU A 190 -7.92 4.27 21.43
N GLN A 191 -8.73 4.71 22.40
CA GLN A 191 -8.62 4.31 23.82
C GLN A 191 -9.39 3.02 24.08
#